data_AF-A0A3B9G669-F1
#
_entry.id   AF-A0A3B9G669-F1
#
_cell.length_a   1.000
_cell.length_b   1.000
_cell.length_c   1.000
_cell.angle_alpha   90.00
_cell.angle_beta   90.00
_cell.angle_gamma   90.00
#
_symmetry.space_group_name_H-M   'P 1'
#
loop_
_entity.id
_entity.type
_entity.pdbx_description
1 polymer ?
#
loop_
_entity_poly.entity_id
_entity_poly.type
_entity_poly.pdbx_seq_one_letter_code
_entity_poly.pdbx_strand_id
1 'polypeptide(L)'
;MYYYAIFDGDKRLTPADASYRFKTNPVPGSDTPVYFWVVGDSGTGGKAQAQVHTSMVEHTDKKGRPIDLYLHVGDMAYGSGTNKEFSDRFFKMYEPTLRNTVCWGSMGNHEGRTSKGATGIGPFYDAFISPTKAEAGGLPSGKEAFYS
;
A
#
# COMPACT_ATOMS: atom_id res chain seq x y z
N MET A 1 -18.69 0.23 3.03
CA MET A 1 -17.78 -0.93 2.89
C MET A 1 -18.03 -1.52 1.53
N TYR A 2 -17.00 -1.80 0.75
CA TYR A 2 -17.09 -2.38 -0.58
C TYR A 2 -16.40 -3.73 -0.59
N TYR A 3 -17.01 -4.75 -1.18
CA TYR A 3 -16.41 -6.07 -1.37
C TYR A 3 -15.98 -6.22 -2.82
N TYR A 4 -14.88 -6.93 -3.04
CA TYR A 4 -14.35 -7.11 -4.40
C TYR A 4 -13.89 -8.55 -4.62
N ALA A 5 -13.76 -8.91 -5.89
CA ALA A 5 -13.12 -10.13 -6.33
C ALA A 5 -12.29 -9.84 -7.57
N ILE A 6 -11.19 -10.57 -7.75
CA ILE A 6 -10.30 -10.44 -8.91
C ILE A 6 -10.59 -11.58 -9.87
N PHE A 7 -10.63 -11.29 -11.16
CA PHE A 7 -10.91 -12.24 -12.23
C PHE A 7 -9.85 -12.14 -13.33
N ASP A 8 -9.61 -13.26 -13.99
CA ASP A 8 -8.90 -13.38 -15.27
C ASP A 8 -9.90 -13.91 -16.31
N GLY A 9 -10.44 -13.02 -17.13
CA GLY A 9 -11.65 -13.29 -17.92
C GLY A 9 -12.82 -13.69 -17.00
N ASP A 10 -13.40 -14.86 -17.25
CA ASP A 10 -14.49 -15.42 -16.42
C ASP A 10 -13.98 -16.19 -15.19
N LYS A 11 -12.67 -16.43 -15.08
CA LYS A 11 -12.08 -17.20 -13.98
C LYS A 11 -11.86 -16.31 -12.76
N ARG A 12 -12.60 -16.57 -11.69
CA ARG A 12 -12.36 -15.94 -10.38
C ARG A 12 -11.01 -16.39 -9.81
N LEU A 13 -10.16 -15.44 -9.45
CA LEU A 13 -8.84 -15.65 -8.84
C LEU A 13 -8.87 -15.60 -7.32
N THR A 14 -9.74 -14.78 -6.73
CA THR A 14 -9.86 -14.66 -5.27
C THR A 14 -10.88 -15.64 -4.71
N PRO A 15 -10.68 -16.19 -3.51
CA PRO A 15 -11.69 -17.01 -2.84
C PRO A 15 -12.96 -16.21 -2.55
N ALA A 16 -14.06 -16.92 -2.27
CA ALA A 16 -15.30 -16.35 -1.74
C ALA A 16 -15.14 -15.98 -0.25
N ASP A 17 -14.27 -15.01 0.02
CA ASP A 17 -13.85 -14.62 1.37
C ASP A 17 -14.14 -13.13 1.64
N ALA A 18 -14.71 -12.83 2.81
CA ALA A 18 -15.15 -11.47 3.18
C ALA A 18 -14.00 -10.50 3.52
N SER A 19 -12.76 -10.97 3.63
CA SER A 19 -11.57 -10.13 3.82
C SER A 19 -11.15 -9.38 2.57
N TYR A 20 -11.63 -9.78 1.39
CA TYR A 20 -11.50 -9.01 0.14
C TYR A 20 -12.53 -7.89 0.09
N ARG A 21 -12.21 -6.80 0.79
CA ARG A 21 -13.09 -5.64 0.95
C ARG A 21 -12.26 -4.40 1.23
N PHE A 22 -12.76 -3.20 0.95
CA PHE A 22 -12.11 -1.97 1.39
C PHE A 22 -13.15 -0.92 1.82
N LYS A 23 -12.68 0.08 2.56
CA LYS A 23 -13.46 1.27 2.91
C LYS A 23 -12.87 2.46 2.17
N THR A 24 -13.73 3.27 1.55
CA THR A 24 -13.32 4.52 0.92
C THR A 24 -12.97 5.57 1.98
N ASN A 25 -12.11 6.50 1.62
CA ASN A 25 -11.77 7.65 2.47
C ASN A 25 -13.03 8.46 2.84
N PRO A 26 -13.01 9.18 3.98
CA PRO A 26 -14.05 10.14 4.32
C PRO A 26 -14.21 11.22 3.25
N VAL A 27 -15.38 11.83 3.20
CA VAL A 27 -15.62 12.98 2.32
C VAL A 27 -14.72 14.13 2.76
N PRO A 28 -13.97 14.79 1.86
CA PRO A 28 -13.16 15.96 2.21
C PRO A 28 -14.00 17.02 2.94
N GLY A 29 -13.47 17.56 4.03
CA GLY A 29 -14.16 18.55 4.87
C GLY A 29 -15.14 17.97 5.90
N SER A 30 -15.34 16.64 5.95
CA SER A 30 -16.10 16.01 7.03
C SER A 30 -15.30 15.92 8.32
N ASP A 31 -15.99 16.03 9.47
CA ASP A 31 -15.41 15.81 10.80
C ASP A 31 -15.40 14.31 11.13
N THR A 32 -14.57 13.55 10.41
CA THR A 32 -14.38 12.12 10.63
C THR A 32 -12.93 11.84 11.00
N PRO A 33 -12.64 11.25 12.18
CA PRO A 33 -11.28 10.93 12.57
C PRO A 33 -10.70 9.83 11.67
N VAL A 34 -9.47 10.05 11.21
CA VAL A 34 -8.69 9.07 10.43
C VAL A 34 -7.63 8.46 11.34
N TYR A 35 -7.55 7.13 11.38
CA TYR A 35 -6.53 6.39 12.10
C TYR A 35 -5.65 5.65 11.11
N PHE A 36 -4.33 5.85 11.16
CA PHE A 36 -3.45 5.32 10.14
C PHE A 36 -2.12 4.84 10.71
N TRP A 37 -1.50 3.92 9.99
CA TRP A 37 -0.19 3.36 10.32
C TRP A 37 0.86 3.91 9.38
N VAL A 38 2.00 4.34 9.93
CA VAL A 38 3.13 4.89 9.17
C VAL A 38 4.34 3.98 9.34
N VAL A 39 4.95 3.56 8.24
CA VAL A 39 6.11 2.67 8.22
C VAL A 39 7.10 3.14 7.18
N GLY A 40 8.40 3.05 7.47
CA GLY A 40 9.47 3.10 6.49
C GLY A 40 10.36 1.88 6.67
N ASP A 41 11.29 1.69 5.75
CA ASP A 41 12.47 0.84 6.02
C ASP A 41 12.10 -0.59 6.45
N SER A 42 11.06 -1.15 5.84
CA SER A 42 10.48 -2.41 6.30
C SER A 42 10.93 -3.61 5.48
N GLY A 43 11.26 -3.41 4.20
CA GLY A 43 11.22 -4.40 3.11
C GLY A 43 12.17 -5.59 3.13
N THR A 44 12.70 -6.01 4.28
CA THR A 44 13.70 -7.08 4.37
C THR A 44 13.11 -8.48 4.18
N GLY A 45 11.78 -8.62 4.27
CA GLY A 45 11.06 -9.91 4.31
C GLY A 45 11.32 -10.70 5.60
N GLY A 46 11.96 -10.09 6.59
CA GLY A 46 12.51 -10.77 7.75
C GLY A 46 11.61 -10.76 8.99
N LYS A 47 12.10 -11.41 10.05
CA LYS A 47 11.39 -11.54 11.34
C LYS A 47 11.04 -10.19 11.97
N ALA A 48 11.94 -9.21 11.91
CA ALA A 48 11.68 -7.88 12.49
C ALA A 48 10.50 -7.19 11.80
N GLN A 49 10.45 -7.21 10.48
CA GLN A 49 9.33 -6.68 9.70
C GLN A 49 8.00 -7.35 10.08
N ALA A 50 8.00 -8.69 10.18
CA ALA A 50 6.83 -9.45 10.60
C ALA A 50 6.37 -9.07 12.02
N GLN A 51 7.30 -8.92 12.97
CA GLN A 51 6.98 -8.56 14.36
C GLN A 51 6.34 -7.17 14.47
N VAL A 52 6.81 -6.19 13.69
CA VAL A 52 6.20 -4.85 13.66
C VAL A 52 4.78 -4.91 13.08
N HIS A 53 4.58 -5.68 12.01
CA HIS A 53 3.25 -5.88 11.43
C HIS A 53 2.28 -6.56 12.39
N THR A 54 2.71 -7.67 13.02
CA THR A 54 1.93 -8.37 14.04
C THR A 54 1.57 -7.45 15.20
N SER A 55 2.52 -6.66 15.69
CA SER A 55 2.29 -5.71 16.79
C SER A 55 1.25 -4.66 16.42
N MET A 56 1.24 -4.19 15.17
CA MET A 56 0.21 -3.26 14.67
C MET A 56 -1.17 -3.92 14.64
N VAL A 57 -1.28 -5.13 14.07
CA VAL A 57 -2.55 -5.88 14.00
C VAL A 57 -3.11 -6.12 15.41
N GLU A 58 -2.31 -6.68 16.31
CA GLU A 58 -2.70 -6.94 17.70
C GLU A 58 -3.13 -5.66 18.43
N HIS A 59 -2.42 -4.55 18.19
CA HIS A 59 -2.78 -3.27 18.78
C HIS A 59 -4.15 -2.77 18.29
N THR A 60 -4.41 -2.86 16.99
CA THR A 60 -5.70 -2.43 16.40
C THR A 60 -6.86 -3.32 16.83
N ASP A 61 -6.61 -4.62 16.94
CA ASP A 61 -7.60 -5.60 17.40
C ASP A 61 -7.95 -5.35 18.87
N LYS A 62 -6.95 -5.17 19.73
CA LYS A 62 -7.16 -4.84 21.15
C LYS A 62 -7.93 -3.53 21.34
N LYS A 63 -7.70 -2.54 20.48
CA LYS A 63 -8.44 -1.28 20.51
C LYS A 63 -9.84 -1.37 19.91
N GLY A 64 -10.17 -2.44 19.18
CA GLY A 64 -11.38 -2.52 18.37
C GLY A 64 -11.45 -1.41 17.29
N ARG A 65 -10.30 -0.87 16.87
CA ARG A 65 -10.21 0.23 15.89
C ARG A 65 -9.20 -0.14 14.80
N PRO A 66 -9.66 -0.68 13.66
CA PRO A 66 -8.79 -0.92 12.52
C PRO A 66 -8.28 0.41 11.95
N ILE A 67 -7.11 0.36 11.30
CA ILE A 67 -6.60 1.48 10.52
C ILE A 67 -7.48 1.75 9.30
N ASP A 68 -7.60 3.01 8.92
CA ASP A 68 -8.29 3.47 7.72
C ASP A 68 -7.35 3.49 6.51
N LEU A 69 -6.04 3.74 6.71
CA LEU A 69 -5.02 3.67 5.67
C LEU A 69 -3.64 3.28 6.23
N TYR A 70 -2.79 2.80 5.34
CA TYR A 70 -1.37 2.53 5.56
C TYR A 70 -0.55 3.53 4.73
N LEU A 71 0.36 4.28 5.36
CA LEU A 71 1.34 5.14 4.69
C LEU A 71 2.73 4.52 4.78
N HIS A 72 3.35 4.19 3.65
CA HIS A 72 4.73 3.73 3.60
C HIS A 72 5.68 4.81 3.07
N VAL A 73 6.66 5.20 3.87
CA VAL A 73 7.55 6.35 3.62
C VAL A 73 8.87 6.00 2.91
N GLY A 74 8.89 4.93 2.09
CA GLY A 74 10.07 4.49 1.33
C GLY A 74 10.77 3.24 1.87
N ASP A 75 11.65 2.65 1.06
CA ASP A 75 12.44 1.45 1.33
C ASP A 75 11.57 0.23 1.67
N MET A 76 10.66 -0.07 0.74
CA MET A 76 9.53 -0.99 0.89
C MET A 76 9.91 -2.45 0.61
N ALA A 77 10.90 -2.68 -0.26
CA ALA A 77 11.29 -4.01 -0.72
C ALA A 77 12.78 -4.32 -0.53
N TYR A 78 13.60 -3.32 -0.17
CA TYR A 78 15.05 -3.39 0.03
C TYR A 78 15.83 -4.09 -1.10
N GLY A 79 17.16 -4.17 -0.95
CA GLY A 79 18.05 -4.66 -2.01
C GLY A 79 18.14 -3.64 -3.14
N SER A 80 17.31 -3.73 -4.16
CA SER A 80 17.17 -2.69 -5.20
C SER A 80 15.72 -2.41 -5.60
N GLY A 81 14.76 -2.87 -4.79
CA GLY A 81 13.33 -2.66 -5.02
C GLY A 81 12.82 -3.30 -6.30
N THR A 82 13.34 -4.46 -6.69
CA THR A 82 12.90 -5.18 -7.90
C THR A 82 11.48 -5.76 -7.77
N ASN A 83 10.83 -6.11 -8.89
CA ASN A 83 9.50 -6.77 -8.89
C ASN A 83 9.46 -8.04 -8.03
N LYS A 84 10.55 -8.82 -8.06
CA LYS A 84 10.68 -10.01 -7.21
C LYS A 84 10.76 -9.65 -5.73
N GLU A 85 11.49 -8.59 -5.39
CA GLU A 85 11.64 -8.14 -4.01
C GLU A 85 10.32 -7.57 -3.45
N PHE A 86 9.58 -6.78 -4.25
CA PHE A 86 8.22 -6.35 -3.90
C PHE A 86 7.30 -7.55 -3.63
N SER A 87 7.29 -8.53 -4.54
CA SER A 87 6.48 -9.74 -4.40
C SER A 87 6.82 -10.52 -3.12
N ASP A 88 8.10 -10.80 -2.91
CA ASP A 88 8.56 -11.70 -1.84
C ASP A 88 8.54 -11.04 -0.46
N ARG A 89 8.83 -9.74 -0.39
CA ARG A 89 9.14 -9.05 0.88
C ARG A 89 8.11 -8.01 1.28
N PHE A 90 7.39 -7.42 0.33
CA PHE A 90 6.36 -6.42 0.62
C PHE A 90 4.95 -7.02 0.51
N PHE A 91 4.54 -7.44 -0.69
CA PHE A 91 3.18 -7.90 -0.93
C PHE A 91 2.85 -9.16 -0.13
N LYS A 92 3.77 -10.14 -0.10
CA LYS A 92 3.57 -11.36 0.70
C LYS A 92 3.50 -11.09 2.21
N MET A 93 4.31 -10.14 2.72
CA MET A 93 4.34 -9.81 4.14
C MET A 93 3.02 -9.17 4.60
N TYR A 94 2.52 -8.22 3.80
CA TYR A 94 1.39 -7.38 4.17
C TYR A 94 0.06 -7.82 3.53
N GLU A 95 0.03 -8.95 2.83
CA GLU A 95 -1.13 -9.47 2.08
C GLU A 95 -2.47 -9.35 2.84
N PRO A 96 -2.58 -9.77 4.12
CA PRO A 96 -3.86 -9.71 4.84
C PRO A 96 -4.35 -8.27 5.12
N THR A 97 -3.42 -7.32 5.23
CA THR A 97 -3.73 -5.90 5.43
C THR A 97 -3.97 -5.21 4.10
N LEU A 98 -3.12 -5.45 3.09
CA LEU A 98 -3.22 -4.81 1.78
C LEU A 98 -4.50 -5.19 1.02
N ARG A 99 -5.05 -6.39 1.25
CA ARG A 99 -6.34 -6.76 0.65
C ARG A 99 -7.53 -5.98 1.20
N ASN A 100 -7.37 -5.20 2.27
CA ASN A 100 -8.47 -4.41 2.82
C ASN A 100 -8.18 -3.00 3.29
N THR A 101 -6.92 -2.60 3.26
CA THR A 101 -6.46 -1.27 3.64
C THR A 101 -5.67 -0.68 2.50
N VAL A 102 -6.06 0.51 2.04
CA VAL A 102 -5.31 1.24 1.01
C VAL A 102 -3.93 1.58 1.55
N CYS A 103 -2.89 1.27 0.78
CA CYS A 103 -1.52 1.64 1.07
C CYS A 103 -1.07 2.77 0.14
N TRP A 104 -0.68 3.90 0.74
CA TRP A 104 -0.02 5.01 0.08
C TRP A 104 1.48 4.79 0.21
N GLY A 105 2.12 4.37 -0.88
CA GLY A 105 3.57 4.09 -0.92
C GLY A 105 4.36 5.23 -1.53
N SER A 106 5.52 5.54 -0.96
CA SER A 106 6.51 6.44 -1.55
C SER A 106 7.79 5.67 -1.86
N MET A 107 8.51 6.14 -2.88
CA MET A 107 9.74 5.51 -3.33
C MET A 107 10.91 5.95 -2.45
N GLY A 108 11.64 5.00 -1.86
CA GLY A 108 12.89 5.26 -1.16
C GLY A 108 14.11 5.17 -2.07
N ASN A 109 15.32 5.36 -1.53
CA ASN A 109 16.55 5.23 -2.30
C ASN A 109 16.81 3.79 -2.73
N HIS A 110 16.30 2.77 -2.03
CA HIS A 110 16.45 1.38 -2.45
C HIS A 110 15.63 1.07 -3.70
N GLU A 111 14.38 1.54 -3.77
CA GLU A 111 13.58 1.43 -5.00
C GLU A 111 14.12 2.30 -6.13
N GLY A 112 14.69 3.48 -5.82
CA GLY A 112 15.30 4.40 -6.80
C GLY A 112 16.51 3.84 -7.56
N ARG A 113 17.05 2.69 -7.12
CA ARG A 113 18.10 1.95 -7.86
C ARG A 113 17.57 1.38 -9.18
N THR A 114 16.31 0.94 -9.20
CA THR A 114 15.69 0.31 -10.38
C THR A 114 14.48 1.07 -10.92
N SER A 115 13.94 2.01 -10.15
CA SER A 115 12.83 2.88 -10.54
C SER A 115 13.27 4.34 -10.70
N LYS A 116 12.61 5.08 -11.58
CA LYS A 116 12.93 6.48 -11.89
C LYS A 116 11.68 7.34 -11.87
N GLY A 117 11.54 8.18 -10.85
CA GLY A 117 10.39 9.08 -10.75
C GLY A 117 10.35 10.18 -11.81
N ALA A 118 11.49 10.53 -12.41
CA ALA A 118 11.51 11.43 -13.55
C ALA A 118 10.72 10.89 -14.76
N THR A 119 10.74 9.57 -14.98
CA THR A 119 10.08 8.90 -16.10
C THR A 119 8.83 8.12 -15.69
N GLY A 120 8.63 7.86 -14.39
CA GLY A 120 7.56 6.98 -13.91
C GLY A 120 7.77 5.52 -14.33
N ILE A 121 9.02 5.08 -14.50
CA ILE A 121 9.34 3.73 -14.99
C ILE A 121 10.10 2.96 -13.94
N GLY A 122 9.72 1.69 -13.76
CA GLY A 122 10.43 0.71 -12.98
C GLY A 122 9.54 0.04 -11.93
N PRO A 123 10.09 -0.93 -11.19
CA PRO A 123 9.31 -1.79 -10.29
C PRO A 123 8.38 -1.09 -9.30
N PHE A 124 8.76 0.07 -8.77
CA PHE A 124 7.89 0.84 -7.88
C PHE A 124 6.61 1.31 -8.61
N TYR A 125 6.74 1.75 -9.86
CA TYR A 125 5.64 2.19 -10.71
C TYR A 125 4.85 1.02 -11.32
N ASP A 126 5.42 -0.19 -11.36
CA ASP A 126 4.66 -1.41 -11.64
C ASP A 126 3.83 -1.86 -10.42
N ALA A 127 4.38 -1.64 -9.21
CA ALA A 127 3.80 -2.06 -7.94
C ALA A 127 2.69 -1.13 -7.45
N PHE A 128 2.77 0.17 -7.77
CA PHE A 128 1.84 1.20 -7.32
C PHE A 128 1.30 2.02 -8.48
N ILE A 129 -0.02 2.23 -8.46
CA ILE A 129 -0.68 3.21 -9.31
C ILE A 129 -1.03 4.41 -8.43
N SER A 130 -0.48 5.57 -8.75
CA SER A 130 -0.70 6.79 -7.96
C SER A 130 -1.56 7.80 -8.73
N PRO A 131 -2.41 8.57 -8.04
CA PRO A 131 -3.22 9.60 -8.69
C PRO A 131 -2.32 10.69 -9.27
N THR A 132 -2.69 11.19 -10.46
CA THR A 132 -1.89 12.13 -11.28
C THR A 132 -2.65 13.36 -11.73
N LYS A 133 -3.97 13.41 -11.48
CA LYS A 133 -4.91 14.42 -12.00
C LYS A 133 -5.63 15.20 -10.91
N ALA A 134 -4.99 15.41 -9.76
CA ALA A 134 -5.62 16.01 -8.58
C ALA A 134 -6.73 15.12 -7.95
N GLU A 135 -6.67 13.79 -8.13
CA GLU A 135 -7.69 12.88 -7.59
C GLU A 135 -7.58 12.70 -6.06
N ALA A 136 -6.40 12.94 -5.49
CA ALA A 136 -6.16 13.07 -4.05
C ALA A 136 -6.21 14.54 -3.57
N GLY A 137 -6.39 15.50 -4.48
CA GLY A 137 -6.54 16.94 -4.21
C GLY A 137 -5.32 17.77 -4.62
N GLY A 138 -5.44 19.09 -4.50
CA GLY A 138 -4.36 20.01 -4.89
C GLY A 138 -4.23 20.18 -6.41
N LEU A 139 -2.98 20.28 -6.91
CA LEU A 139 -2.67 20.53 -8.32
C LEU A 139 -2.28 19.21 -9.00
N PRO A 140 -2.76 18.92 -10.23
CA PRO A 140 -2.32 17.76 -11.01
C PRO A 140 -0.80 17.68 -11.14
N SER A 141 -0.22 16.53 -10.79
CA SER A 141 1.21 16.28 -10.92
C SER A 141 1.61 15.83 -12.32
N GLY A 142 0.68 15.20 -13.05
CA GLY A 142 0.93 14.54 -14.33
C GLY A 142 1.88 13.34 -14.24
N LYS A 143 2.27 12.92 -13.03
CA LYS A 143 3.22 11.81 -12.80
C LYS A 143 2.93 11.10 -11.48
N GLU A 144 3.01 9.78 -11.51
CA GLU A 144 2.84 8.93 -10.32
C GLU A 144 3.92 9.14 -9.24
N ALA A 145 4.96 9.91 -9.53
CA ALA A 145 5.99 10.27 -8.55
C ALA A 145 5.48 11.22 -7.44
N PHE A 146 4.33 11.86 -7.62
CA PHE A 146 3.71 12.74 -6.63
C PHE A 146 2.22 12.45 -6.55
N TYR A 147 1.70 12.34 -5.33
CA TYR A 147 0.26 12.28 -5.14
C TYR A 147 -0.35 13.60 -5.55
N SER A 148 -1.24 13.56 -6.53
CA SER A 148 -2.12 14.66 -6.87
C SER A 148 -3.51 14.13 -7.09
#